data_AF-A0A7Y3WIX6-F1
#
_entry.id   AF-A0A7Y3WIX6-F1
#
_cell.length_a   1.000
_cell.length_b   1.000
_cell.length_c   1.000
_cell.angle_alpha   90.00
_cell.angle_beta   90.00
_cell.angle_gamma   90.00
#
_symmetry.space_group_name_H-M   'P 1'
#
loop_
_entity.id
_entity.type
_entity.pdbx_description
1 polymer ?
#
loop_
_entity_poly.entity_id
_entity_poly.type
_entity_poly.pdbx_seq_one_letter_code
_entity_poly.pdbx_strand_id
1 'polypeptide(L)'
;MFRSQSASITRVTFVIVTVVLVMLAGRELYASIRTASISIVAERIERGETVADDVVTKYASRSVDVVGGHYCRSDIVAAGVTLVLAQLDRQNVNVNYDGWAAAASSARQYLRHALSCMPTNSNFWLRLAAVQSTIAEEPASIAGMMKRSVALAPYDQVMILTRFYFWNDFTDATLVAAKSALDSDLMTMLKRGDRCRVNATIREISPQLRPIFDRSWTNVGEAATARFRQRCSK
;
A
#
# COMPACT_ATOMS: atom_id res chain seq x y z
N MET A 1 21.73 -58.53 -10.84
CA MET A 1 21.63 -58.22 -9.40
C MET A 1 21.39 -56.71 -9.09
N PHE A 2 21.26 -55.82 -10.09
CA PHE A 2 21.13 -54.35 -9.88
C PHE A 2 19.69 -53.80 -9.79
N ARG A 3 18.65 -54.63 -9.91
CA ARG A 3 17.25 -54.16 -10.04
C ARG A 3 16.54 -53.88 -8.70
N SER A 4 17.01 -54.44 -7.58
CA SER A 4 16.36 -54.23 -6.26
C SER A 4 16.87 -52.99 -5.51
N GLN A 5 18.15 -52.63 -5.65
CA GLN A 5 18.72 -51.43 -5.02
C GLN A 5 18.10 -50.13 -5.55
N SER A 6 17.87 -50.03 -6.87
CA SER A 6 17.26 -48.85 -7.48
C SER A 6 15.79 -48.63 -7.07
N ALA A 7 15.06 -49.71 -6.75
CA ALA A 7 13.67 -49.63 -6.28
C ALA A 7 13.56 -49.26 -4.79
N SER A 8 14.58 -49.59 -4.00
CA SER A 8 14.68 -49.19 -2.59
C SER A 8 14.98 -47.70 -2.47
N ILE A 9 15.94 -47.20 -3.26
CA ILE A 9 16.31 -45.79 -3.28
C ILE A 9 15.11 -44.93 -3.67
N THR A 10 14.39 -45.25 -4.75
CA THR A 10 13.21 -44.47 -5.18
C THR A 10 12.09 -44.44 -4.13
N ARG A 11 11.86 -45.53 -3.38
CA ARG A 11 10.89 -45.56 -2.29
C ARG A 11 11.33 -44.70 -1.10
N VAL A 12 12.60 -44.77 -0.72
CA VAL A 12 13.16 -43.91 0.35
C VAL A 12 13.07 -42.45 -0.04
N THR A 13 13.44 -42.09 -1.27
CA THR A 13 13.32 -40.72 -1.77
C THR A 13 11.86 -40.26 -1.79
N PHE A 14 10.94 -41.12 -2.21
CA PHE A 14 9.51 -40.81 -2.21
C PHE A 14 9.01 -40.51 -0.79
N VAL A 15 9.33 -41.36 0.19
CA VAL A 15 8.94 -41.15 1.60
C VAL A 15 9.52 -39.85 2.14
N ILE A 16 10.80 -39.56 1.89
CA ILE A 16 11.44 -38.31 2.33
C ILE A 16 10.72 -37.10 1.72
N VAL A 17 10.46 -37.11 0.42
CA VAL A 17 9.74 -36.02 -0.27
C VAL A 17 8.32 -35.87 0.28
N THR A 18 7.59 -36.95 0.51
CA THR A 18 6.25 -36.89 1.10
C THR A 18 6.27 -36.29 2.50
N VAL A 19 7.22 -36.70 3.36
CA VAL A 19 7.35 -36.15 4.72
C VAL A 19 7.66 -34.65 4.67
N VAL A 20 8.58 -34.22 3.80
CA VAL A 20 8.89 -32.79 3.62
C VAL A 20 7.66 -32.00 3.16
N LEU A 21 6.91 -32.52 2.17
CA LEU A 21 5.69 -31.87 1.70
C LEU A 21 4.61 -31.78 2.78
N VAL A 22 4.42 -32.82 3.59
CA VAL A 22 3.47 -32.80 4.71
C VAL A 22 3.88 -31.78 5.77
N MET A 23 5.18 -31.68 6.09
CA MET A 23 5.67 -30.66 7.03
C MET A 23 5.45 -29.22 6.49
N LEU A 24 5.73 -28.99 5.21
CA LEU A 24 5.48 -27.69 4.57
C LEU A 24 3.99 -27.34 4.55
N ALA A 25 3.13 -28.30 4.18
CA ALA A 25 1.68 -28.13 4.18
C ALA A 25 1.12 -27.87 5.58
N GLY A 26 1.60 -28.61 6.59
CA GLY A 26 1.21 -28.39 7.99
C GLY A 26 1.61 -26.99 8.49
N ARG A 27 2.78 -26.51 8.11
CA ARG A 27 3.24 -25.15 8.44
C ARG A 27 2.37 -24.07 7.78
N GLU A 28 2.02 -24.23 6.50
CA GLU A 28 1.14 -23.30 5.79
C GLU A 28 -0.29 -23.32 6.34
N LEU A 29 -0.82 -24.51 6.68
CA LEU A 29 -2.14 -24.65 7.28
C LEU A 29 -2.19 -23.96 8.66
N TYR A 30 -1.17 -24.18 9.50
CA TYR A 30 -1.06 -23.51 10.79
C TYR A 30 -0.99 -21.99 10.64
N ALA A 31 -0.19 -21.50 9.69
CA ALA A 31 -0.12 -20.07 9.38
C ALA A 31 -1.49 -19.52 8.97
N SER A 32 -2.18 -20.18 8.03
CA SER A 32 -3.52 -19.79 7.58
C SER A 32 -4.54 -19.74 8.72
N ILE A 33 -4.55 -20.73 9.61
CA ILE A 33 -5.48 -20.75 10.76
C ILE A 33 -5.16 -19.60 11.72
N ARG A 34 -3.87 -19.39 12.03
CA ARG A 34 -3.43 -18.34 12.96
C ARG A 34 -3.77 -16.94 12.44
N THR A 35 -3.72 -16.72 11.14
CA THR A 35 -3.94 -15.40 10.52
C THR A 35 -5.32 -15.21 9.91
N ALA A 36 -6.18 -16.23 9.86
CA ALA A 36 -7.54 -16.11 9.32
C ALA A 36 -8.32 -14.94 9.97
N SER A 37 -8.15 -14.77 11.27
CA SER A 37 -8.76 -13.67 12.03
C SER A 37 -8.23 -12.28 11.63
N ILE A 38 -6.95 -12.17 11.24
CA ILE A 38 -6.35 -10.93 10.72
C ILE A 38 -6.99 -10.56 9.38
N SER A 39 -7.12 -11.53 8.46
CA SER A 39 -7.73 -11.31 7.14
C SER A 39 -9.19 -10.91 7.24
N ILE A 40 -9.98 -11.56 8.12
CA ILE A 40 -11.40 -11.24 8.30
C ILE A 40 -11.59 -9.80 8.81
N VAL A 41 -10.81 -9.40 9.82
CA VAL A 41 -10.94 -8.04 10.38
C VAL A 41 -10.47 -6.99 9.37
N ALA A 42 -9.37 -7.24 8.65
CA ALA A 42 -8.91 -6.36 7.59
C ALA A 42 -9.96 -6.20 6.48
N GLU A 43 -10.59 -7.28 6.05
CA GLU A 43 -11.63 -7.25 5.01
C GLU A 43 -12.86 -6.41 5.44
N ARG A 44 -13.26 -6.49 6.72
CA ARG A 44 -14.34 -5.64 7.25
C ARG A 44 -13.97 -4.15 7.17
N ILE A 45 -12.74 -3.81 7.54
CA ILE A 45 -12.24 -2.43 7.44
C ILE A 45 -12.22 -1.96 5.98
N GLU A 46 -11.74 -2.80 5.06
CA GLU A 46 -11.68 -2.50 3.62
C GLU A 46 -13.06 -2.30 2.99
N ARG A 47 -14.08 -2.99 3.49
CA ARG A 47 -15.50 -2.79 3.10
C ARG A 47 -16.14 -1.55 3.73
N GLY A 48 -15.43 -0.84 4.62
CA GLY A 48 -15.96 0.32 5.34
C GLY A 48 -16.91 -0.04 6.48
N GLU A 49 -16.88 -1.29 6.97
CA GLU A 49 -17.66 -1.69 8.14
C GLU A 49 -17.04 -1.11 9.41
N THR A 50 -17.87 -0.79 10.40
CA THR A 50 -17.41 -0.29 11.70
C THR A 50 -16.80 -1.43 12.51
N VAL A 51 -15.53 -1.27 12.88
CA VAL A 51 -14.79 -2.21 13.75
C VAL A 51 -14.32 -1.44 14.98
N ALA A 52 -14.55 -1.98 16.17
CA ALA A 52 -14.20 -1.34 17.44
C ALA A 52 -12.67 -1.10 17.59
N ASP A 53 -12.29 -0.05 18.32
CA ASP A 53 -10.90 0.41 18.47
C ASP A 53 -9.99 -0.58 19.19
N ASP A 54 -10.54 -1.26 20.19
CA ASP A 54 -9.85 -2.34 20.91
C ASP A 54 -9.56 -3.53 19.98
N VAL A 55 -10.49 -3.84 19.08
CA VAL A 55 -10.35 -4.93 18.09
C VAL A 55 -9.24 -4.58 17.10
N VAL A 56 -9.24 -3.37 16.52
CA VAL A 56 -8.19 -2.97 15.58
C VAL A 56 -6.82 -2.93 16.26
N THR A 57 -6.72 -2.35 17.45
CA THR A 57 -5.47 -2.31 18.22
C THR A 57 -4.93 -3.71 18.49
N LYS A 58 -5.78 -4.64 18.93
CA LYS A 58 -5.40 -6.03 19.20
C LYS A 58 -4.90 -6.76 17.97
N TYR A 59 -5.55 -6.58 16.82
CA TYR A 59 -5.16 -7.28 15.60
C TYR A 59 -3.96 -6.63 14.92
N ALA A 60 -3.81 -5.31 15.00
CA ALA A 60 -2.62 -4.60 14.52
C ALA A 60 -1.37 -5.00 15.31
N SER A 61 -1.45 -5.13 16.64
CA SER A 61 -0.32 -5.60 17.45
C SER A 61 0.08 -7.04 17.08
N ARG A 62 -0.90 -7.93 16.83
CA ARG A 62 -0.66 -9.29 16.33
C ARG A 62 -0.06 -9.32 14.94
N SER A 63 -0.39 -8.35 14.08
CA SER A 63 0.25 -8.23 12.77
C SER A 63 1.73 -7.93 12.91
N VAL A 64 2.16 -7.12 13.87
CA VAL A 64 3.60 -6.86 14.08
C VAL A 64 4.38 -8.15 14.38
N ASP A 65 3.79 -9.13 15.07
CA ASP A 65 4.43 -10.44 15.28
C ASP A 65 4.73 -11.19 13.97
N VAL A 66 3.99 -10.92 12.90
CA VAL A 66 4.21 -11.49 11.55
C VAL A 66 5.55 -11.01 10.97
N VAL A 67 5.98 -9.79 11.32
CA VAL A 67 7.30 -9.24 10.94
C VAL A 67 8.42 -10.08 11.56
N GLY A 68 8.30 -10.43 12.84
CA GLY A 68 9.28 -11.27 13.54
C GLY A 68 9.39 -12.69 12.98
N GLY A 69 8.34 -13.18 12.30
CA GLY A 69 8.32 -14.48 11.64
C GLY A 69 8.86 -14.50 10.20
N HIS A 70 9.29 -13.35 9.65
CA HIS A 70 9.71 -13.18 8.25
C HIS A 70 8.71 -13.75 7.23
N TYR A 71 7.42 -13.67 7.54
CA TYR A 71 6.38 -14.29 6.73
C TYR A 71 5.96 -13.36 5.59
N CYS A 72 5.85 -13.90 4.36
CA CYS A 72 5.68 -13.11 3.13
C CYS A 72 4.50 -13.53 2.24
N ARG A 73 3.51 -14.28 2.75
CA ARG A 73 2.30 -14.54 1.95
C ARG A 73 1.50 -13.25 1.77
N SER A 74 1.18 -12.95 0.52
CA SER A 74 0.71 -11.62 0.10
C SER A 74 -0.61 -11.20 0.73
N ASP A 75 -1.56 -12.12 0.86
CA ASP A 75 -2.86 -11.93 1.51
C ASP A 75 -2.71 -11.53 2.99
N ILE A 76 -1.84 -12.20 3.73
CA ILE A 76 -1.59 -11.94 5.15
C ILE A 76 -0.86 -10.60 5.33
N VAL A 77 0.17 -10.37 4.50
CA VAL A 77 0.93 -9.12 4.58
C VAL A 77 0.04 -7.93 4.23
N ALA A 78 -0.78 -8.01 3.19
CA ALA A 78 -1.74 -6.97 2.83
C ALA A 78 -2.75 -6.69 3.96
N ALA A 79 -3.35 -7.73 4.53
CA ALA A 79 -4.27 -7.60 5.66
C ALA A 79 -3.60 -6.92 6.87
N GLY A 80 -2.35 -7.27 7.17
CA GLY A 80 -1.60 -6.62 8.24
C GLY A 80 -1.29 -5.15 7.95
N VAL A 81 -1.03 -4.76 6.69
CA VAL A 81 -0.87 -3.35 6.30
C VAL A 81 -2.17 -2.59 6.60
N THR A 82 -3.32 -3.14 6.23
CA THR A 82 -4.64 -2.54 6.53
C THR A 82 -4.81 -2.31 8.04
N LEU A 83 -4.48 -3.29 8.88
CA LEU A 83 -4.64 -3.18 10.33
C LEU A 83 -3.71 -2.14 10.98
N VAL A 84 -2.42 -2.13 10.64
CA VAL A 84 -1.48 -1.17 11.23
C VAL A 84 -1.77 0.27 10.78
N LEU A 85 -2.25 0.45 9.55
CA LEU A 85 -2.70 1.76 9.07
C LEU A 85 -4.00 2.19 9.74
N ALA A 86 -4.98 1.28 9.85
CA ALA A 86 -6.23 1.58 10.56
C ALA A 86 -6.01 1.90 12.04
N GLN A 87 -5.01 1.28 12.68
CA GLN A 87 -4.63 1.65 14.04
C GLN A 87 -4.05 3.06 14.09
N LEU A 88 -3.17 3.42 13.16
CA LEU A 88 -2.58 4.76 13.07
C LEU A 88 -3.66 5.82 12.81
N ASP A 89 -4.61 5.56 11.91
CA ASP A 89 -5.70 6.48 11.55
C ASP A 89 -6.62 6.80 12.74
N ARG A 90 -6.67 5.92 13.75
CA ARG A 90 -7.46 6.10 14.98
C ARG A 90 -6.70 6.87 16.06
N GLN A 91 -5.39 7.06 15.92
CA GLN A 91 -4.61 7.83 16.87
C GLN A 91 -4.70 9.32 16.56
N ASN A 92 -4.71 10.14 17.60
CA ASN A 92 -4.63 11.58 17.48
C ASN A 92 -3.39 12.09 18.21
N VAL A 93 -2.47 12.66 17.44
CA VAL A 93 -1.20 13.22 17.93
C VAL A 93 -1.39 14.27 19.03
N ASN A 94 -2.50 15.03 18.99
CA ASN A 94 -2.81 16.09 19.95
C ASN A 94 -3.45 15.57 21.25
N VAL A 95 -3.92 14.31 21.27
CA VAL A 95 -4.58 13.69 22.44
C VAL A 95 -3.66 12.70 23.13
N ASN A 96 -3.00 11.84 22.35
CA ASN A 96 -2.10 10.81 22.85
C ASN A 96 -0.89 10.68 21.91
N TYR A 97 0.11 11.53 22.15
CA TYR A 97 1.34 11.53 21.36
C TYR A 97 2.06 10.19 21.39
N ASP A 98 2.20 9.56 22.56
CA ASP A 98 2.94 8.30 22.70
C ASP A 98 2.25 7.14 21.96
N GLY A 99 0.91 7.07 22.05
CA GLY A 99 0.11 6.10 21.31
C GLY A 99 0.21 6.31 19.79
N TRP A 100 0.14 7.56 19.34
CA TRP A 100 0.35 7.92 17.94
C TRP A 100 1.76 7.56 17.46
N ALA A 101 2.80 7.91 18.22
CA ALA A 101 4.19 7.66 17.86
C ALA A 101 4.49 6.15 17.77
N ALA A 102 3.95 5.36 18.70
CA ALA A 102 4.05 3.90 18.66
C ALA A 102 3.36 3.33 17.41
N ALA A 103 2.11 3.72 17.14
CA ALA A 103 1.37 3.26 15.97
C ALA A 103 2.07 3.64 14.65
N ALA A 104 2.59 4.87 14.56
CA ALA A 104 3.30 5.35 13.38
C ALA A 104 4.61 4.58 13.15
N SER A 105 5.36 4.30 14.23
CA SER A 105 6.58 3.49 14.16
C SER A 105 6.27 2.05 13.72
N SER A 106 5.24 1.42 14.29
CA SER A 106 4.78 0.08 13.90
C SER A 106 4.33 0.02 12.44
N ALA A 107 3.52 0.98 11.98
CA ALA A 107 3.09 1.07 10.58
C ALA A 107 4.28 1.21 9.63
N ARG A 108 5.25 2.07 9.96
CA ARG A 108 6.48 2.25 9.18
C ARG A 108 7.32 0.96 9.10
N GLN A 109 7.51 0.28 10.23
CA GLN A 109 8.26 -0.98 10.28
C GLN A 109 7.55 -2.07 9.47
N TYR A 110 6.24 -2.21 9.64
CA TYR A 110 5.45 -3.20 8.93
C TYR A 110 5.42 -2.95 7.42
N LEU A 111 5.29 -1.69 6.97
CA LEU A 111 5.34 -1.34 5.56
C LEU A 111 6.71 -1.61 4.92
N ARG A 112 7.81 -1.40 5.66
CA ARG A 112 9.16 -1.80 5.19
C ARG A 112 9.26 -3.32 5.03
N HIS A 113 8.74 -4.09 5.98
CA HIS A 113 8.63 -5.55 5.84
C HIS A 113 7.76 -5.94 4.64
N ALA A 114 6.59 -5.32 4.50
CA ALA A 114 5.68 -5.58 3.39
C ALA A 114 6.33 -5.32 2.02
N LEU A 115 7.12 -4.25 1.90
CA LEU A 115 7.91 -3.96 0.70
C LEU A 115 9.07 -4.93 0.49
N SER A 116 9.66 -5.50 1.53
CA SER A 116 10.65 -6.59 1.38
C SER A 116 10.02 -7.86 0.80
N CYS A 117 8.76 -8.14 1.13
CA CYS A 117 8.01 -9.27 0.58
C CYS A 117 7.41 -8.97 -0.82
N MET A 118 6.96 -7.74 -1.05
CA MET A 118 6.25 -7.31 -2.26
C MET A 118 6.82 -5.97 -2.78
N PRO A 119 8.05 -5.96 -3.32
CA PRO A 119 8.73 -4.74 -3.72
C PRO A 119 8.08 -4.05 -4.94
N THR A 120 7.28 -4.77 -5.70
CA THR A 120 6.55 -4.27 -6.88
C THR A 120 5.14 -3.76 -6.56
N ASN A 121 4.74 -3.75 -5.28
CA ASN A 121 3.44 -3.22 -4.89
C ASN A 121 3.48 -1.68 -4.82
N SER A 122 2.87 -1.02 -5.82
CA SER A 122 2.80 0.44 -5.91
C SER A 122 2.12 1.10 -4.69
N ASN A 123 1.06 0.49 -4.17
CA ASN A 123 0.31 1.02 -3.03
C ASN A 123 1.15 1.00 -1.75
N PHE A 124 1.98 -0.02 -1.52
CA PHE A 124 2.83 -0.05 -0.33
C PHE A 124 3.91 1.03 -0.33
N TRP A 125 4.49 1.34 -1.49
CA TRP A 125 5.40 2.48 -1.62
C TRP A 125 4.70 3.80 -1.31
N LEU A 126 3.46 3.98 -1.79
CA LEU A 126 2.64 5.15 -1.48
C LEU A 126 2.31 5.26 0.01
N ARG A 127 1.83 4.16 0.62
CA ARG A 127 1.48 4.13 2.05
C ARG A 127 2.70 4.37 2.93
N LEU A 128 3.88 3.87 2.56
CA LEU A 128 5.10 4.18 3.29
C LEU A 128 5.49 5.66 3.17
N ALA A 129 5.32 6.26 1.99
CA ALA A 129 5.54 7.69 1.80
C ALA A 129 4.62 8.52 2.70
N ALA A 130 3.33 8.18 2.73
CA ALA A 130 2.33 8.84 3.58
C ALA A 130 2.63 8.68 5.08
N VAL A 131 2.98 7.47 5.54
CA VAL A 131 3.34 7.27 6.95
C VAL A 131 4.63 8.03 7.30
N GLN A 132 5.59 8.12 6.39
CA GLN A 132 6.79 8.90 6.66
C GLN A 132 6.49 10.41 6.69
N SER A 133 5.63 10.93 5.81
CA SER A 133 5.28 12.35 5.82
C SER A 133 4.57 12.76 7.11
N THR A 134 3.73 11.89 7.69
CA THR A 134 3.06 12.17 8.98
C THR A 134 4.02 12.14 10.16
N ILE A 135 5.06 11.30 10.12
CA ILE A 135 6.09 11.24 11.18
C ILE A 135 7.04 12.44 11.07
N ALA A 136 7.64 12.61 9.90
CA ALA A 136 8.59 13.66 9.58
C ALA A 136 8.75 13.74 8.07
N GLU A 137 8.34 14.85 7.48
CA GLU A 137 8.44 15.03 6.04
C GLU A 137 9.89 15.30 5.61
N GLU A 138 10.59 14.27 5.12
CA GLU A 138 11.89 14.38 4.48
C GLU A 138 11.72 14.35 2.95
N PRO A 139 11.83 15.50 2.25
CA PRO A 139 11.40 15.63 0.85
C PRO A 139 12.05 14.63 -0.12
N ALA A 140 13.34 14.34 0.03
CA ALA A 140 14.07 13.46 -0.88
C ALA A 140 13.65 12.00 -0.73
N SER A 141 13.59 11.50 0.51
CA SER A 141 13.09 10.14 0.81
C SER A 141 11.64 9.96 0.33
N ILE A 142 10.75 10.91 0.64
CA ILE A 142 9.33 10.83 0.25
C ILE A 142 9.20 10.85 -1.28
N ALA A 143 9.90 11.76 -1.95
CA ALA A 143 9.93 11.78 -3.40
C ALA A 143 10.45 10.46 -4.00
N GLY A 144 11.44 9.82 -3.37
CA GLY A 144 11.96 8.51 -3.78
C GLY A 144 10.91 7.41 -3.71
N MET A 145 10.16 7.33 -2.61
CA MET A 145 9.08 6.35 -2.44
C MET A 145 7.91 6.60 -3.41
N MET A 146 7.53 7.87 -3.59
CA MET A 146 6.49 8.21 -4.54
C MET A 146 6.89 7.92 -5.98
N LYS A 147 8.14 8.20 -6.38
CA LYS A 147 8.69 7.81 -7.69
C LYS A 147 8.57 6.30 -7.93
N ARG A 148 8.86 5.47 -6.92
CA ARG A 148 8.65 4.01 -6.99
C ARG A 148 7.18 3.66 -7.18
N SER A 149 6.28 4.28 -6.42
CA SER A 149 4.84 4.07 -6.56
C SER A 149 4.34 4.40 -7.98
N VAL A 150 4.71 5.55 -8.52
CA VAL A 150 4.35 5.97 -9.89
C VAL A 150 4.90 4.99 -10.92
N ALA A 151 6.17 4.59 -10.82
CA ALA A 151 6.81 3.70 -11.79
C ALA A 151 6.16 2.30 -11.84
N LEU A 152 5.63 1.82 -10.71
CA LEU A 152 5.01 0.50 -10.60
C LEU A 152 3.53 0.47 -11.04
N ALA A 153 2.83 1.60 -11.02
CA ALA A 153 1.45 1.71 -11.48
C ALA A 153 1.20 3.05 -12.21
N PRO A 154 1.85 3.30 -13.37
CA PRO A 154 1.84 4.61 -14.03
C PRO A 154 0.53 4.92 -14.77
N TYR A 155 -0.24 3.89 -15.13
CA TYR A 155 -1.50 4.04 -15.88
C TYR A 155 -2.72 3.47 -15.15
N ASP A 156 -2.54 3.00 -13.91
CA ASP A 156 -3.63 2.58 -13.06
C ASP A 156 -4.34 3.82 -12.52
N GLN A 157 -5.55 4.06 -13.01
CA GLN A 157 -6.32 5.22 -12.62
C GLN A 157 -6.63 5.26 -11.12
N VAL A 158 -6.94 4.12 -10.50
CA VAL A 158 -7.23 4.08 -9.05
C VAL A 158 -6.00 4.51 -8.27
N MET A 159 -4.82 4.04 -8.67
CA MET A 159 -3.57 4.45 -8.04
C MET A 159 -3.20 5.90 -8.31
N ILE A 160 -3.40 6.42 -9.53
CA ILE A 160 -3.15 7.84 -9.84
C ILE A 160 -4.03 8.75 -8.98
N LEU A 161 -5.33 8.44 -8.86
CA LEU A 161 -6.24 9.24 -8.04
C LEU A 161 -5.91 9.13 -6.54
N THR A 162 -5.52 7.94 -6.08
CA THR A 162 -5.04 7.77 -4.70
C THR A 162 -3.75 8.56 -4.46
N ARG A 163 -2.80 8.58 -5.40
CA ARG A 163 -1.59 9.39 -5.29
C ARG A 163 -1.89 10.88 -5.33
N PHE A 164 -2.87 11.32 -6.13
CA PHE A 164 -3.30 12.71 -6.16
C PHE A 164 -3.74 13.22 -4.79
N TYR A 165 -4.47 12.40 -4.01
CA TYR A 165 -4.81 12.73 -2.63
C TYR A 165 -3.56 13.06 -1.80
N PHE A 166 -2.53 12.20 -1.83
CA PHE A 166 -1.29 12.45 -1.09
C PHE A 166 -0.43 13.58 -1.68
N TRP A 167 -0.43 13.77 -3.01
CA TRP A 167 0.19 14.93 -3.64
C TRP A 167 -0.42 16.24 -3.14
N ASN A 168 -1.70 16.23 -2.79
CA ASN A 168 -2.39 17.39 -2.27
C ASN A 168 -1.92 17.77 -0.85
N ASP A 169 -1.44 16.80 -0.08
CA ASP A 169 -1.11 16.95 1.34
C ASP A 169 0.38 17.22 1.60
N PHE A 170 1.26 16.99 0.62
CA PHE A 170 2.70 17.22 0.78
C PHE A 170 3.11 18.69 0.67
N THR A 171 4.23 19.02 1.30
CA THR A 171 4.83 20.36 1.23
C THR A 171 5.42 20.66 -0.15
N ASP A 172 5.60 21.96 -0.45
CA ASP A 172 6.25 22.43 -1.68
C ASP A 172 7.61 21.77 -1.91
N ALA A 173 8.41 21.57 -0.86
CA ALA A 173 9.73 20.97 -0.97
C ALA A 173 9.66 19.52 -1.50
N THR A 174 8.70 18.73 -1.00
CA THR A 174 8.45 17.36 -1.46
C THR A 174 7.91 17.34 -2.87
N LEU A 175 6.96 18.22 -3.21
CA LEU A 175 6.42 18.33 -4.58
C LEU A 175 7.52 18.68 -5.59
N VAL A 176 8.43 19.60 -5.23
CA VAL A 176 9.59 19.94 -6.06
C VAL A 176 10.55 18.75 -6.20
N ALA A 177 10.88 18.05 -5.12
CA ALA A 177 11.76 16.88 -5.15
C ALA A 177 11.16 15.72 -5.98
N ALA A 178 9.83 15.60 -5.98
CA ALA A 178 9.06 14.60 -6.70
C ALA A 178 8.60 15.05 -8.11
N LYS A 179 9.01 16.22 -8.58
CA LYS A 179 8.49 16.88 -9.78
C LYS A 179 8.21 15.95 -10.97
N SER A 180 9.18 15.12 -11.37
CA SER A 180 9.01 14.22 -12.52
C SER A 180 7.89 13.18 -12.31
N ALA A 181 7.75 12.63 -11.10
CA ALA A 181 6.70 11.67 -10.79
C ALA A 181 5.32 12.33 -10.72
N LEU A 182 5.26 13.51 -10.08
CA LEU A 182 4.05 14.32 -10.01
C LEU A 182 3.56 14.75 -11.40
N ASP A 183 4.46 15.29 -12.24
CA ASP A 183 4.14 15.69 -13.60
C ASP A 183 3.62 14.48 -14.42
N SER A 184 4.21 13.30 -14.25
CA SER A 184 3.75 12.06 -14.91
C SER A 184 2.32 11.67 -14.50
N ASP A 185 2.01 11.71 -13.20
CA ASP A 185 0.67 11.43 -12.70
C ASP A 185 -0.34 12.46 -13.21
N LEU A 186 -0.04 13.76 -13.10
CA LEU A 186 -0.93 14.83 -13.54
C LEU A 186 -1.20 14.75 -15.05
N MET A 187 -0.16 14.56 -15.85
CA MET A 187 -0.30 14.42 -17.31
C MET A 187 -1.13 13.20 -17.67
N THR A 188 -0.91 12.06 -17.01
CA THR A 188 -1.68 10.84 -17.27
C THR A 188 -3.14 11.00 -16.83
N MET A 189 -3.37 11.55 -15.64
CA MET A 189 -4.69 11.85 -15.11
C MET A 189 -5.49 12.74 -16.06
N LEU A 190 -4.90 13.86 -16.49
CA LEU A 190 -5.56 14.84 -17.34
C LEU A 190 -5.80 14.33 -18.76
N LYS A 191 -4.82 13.63 -19.37
CA LYS A 191 -4.96 13.13 -20.75
C LYS A 191 -5.80 11.86 -20.86
N ARG A 192 -5.74 10.95 -19.88
CA ARG A 192 -6.25 9.58 -20.02
C ARG A 192 -7.26 9.16 -18.96
N GLY A 193 -7.31 9.82 -17.80
CA GLY A 193 -8.20 9.41 -16.71
C GLY A 193 -9.68 9.48 -17.09
N ASP A 194 -10.53 8.72 -16.41
CA ASP A 194 -11.98 8.91 -16.51
C ASP A 194 -12.35 10.32 -16.07
N ARG A 195 -13.08 11.01 -16.93
CA ARG A 195 -13.46 12.41 -16.74
C ARG A 195 -14.17 12.64 -15.41
N CYS A 196 -15.10 11.76 -15.04
CA CYS A 196 -15.97 11.98 -13.90
C CYS A 196 -15.24 11.73 -12.59
N ARG A 197 -14.42 10.69 -12.53
CA ARG A 197 -13.58 10.41 -11.37
C ARG A 197 -12.51 11.47 -11.18
N VAL A 198 -11.88 11.94 -12.25
CA VAL A 198 -10.91 13.04 -12.17
C VAL A 198 -11.59 14.33 -11.71
N ASN A 199 -12.73 14.73 -12.30
CA ASN A 199 -13.48 15.92 -11.87
C ASN A 199 -13.92 15.86 -10.40
N ALA A 200 -14.27 14.68 -9.89
CA ALA A 200 -14.59 14.52 -8.48
C ALA A 200 -13.35 14.70 -7.60
N THR A 201 -12.19 14.25 -8.07
CA THR A 201 -10.92 14.27 -7.33
C THR A 201 -10.31 15.68 -7.28
N ILE A 202 -10.33 16.44 -8.38
CA ILE A 202 -9.69 17.76 -8.48
C ILE A 202 -10.53 18.91 -7.91
N ARG A 203 -11.61 18.63 -7.17
CA ARG A 203 -12.48 19.66 -6.58
C ARG A 203 -11.75 20.52 -5.57
N GLU A 204 -10.87 19.90 -4.82
CA GLU A 204 -10.06 20.54 -3.79
C GLU A 204 -8.60 20.30 -4.14
N ILE A 205 -7.92 21.38 -4.53
CA ILE A 205 -6.49 21.39 -4.83
C ILE A 205 -5.85 22.30 -3.81
N SER A 206 -4.86 21.80 -3.07
CA SER A 206 -4.16 22.54 -2.05
C SER A 206 -3.40 23.73 -2.65
N PRO A 207 -3.18 24.81 -1.89
CA PRO A 207 -2.40 25.95 -2.35
C PRO A 207 -1.01 25.57 -2.85
N GLN A 208 -0.39 24.55 -2.26
CA GLN A 208 0.93 24.03 -2.61
C GLN A 208 0.93 23.33 -3.97
N LEU A 209 -0.08 22.48 -4.23
CA LEU A 209 -0.19 21.74 -5.48
C LEU A 209 -0.71 22.59 -6.64
N ARG A 210 -1.48 23.64 -6.33
CA ARG A 210 -2.20 24.45 -7.32
C ARG A 210 -1.32 25.00 -8.46
N PRO A 211 -0.14 25.61 -8.22
CA PRO A 211 0.70 26.15 -9.29
C PRO A 211 1.24 25.08 -10.25
N ILE A 212 1.48 23.87 -9.75
CA ILE A 212 1.96 22.74 -10.55
C ILE A 212 0.80 22.16 -11.36
N PHE A 213 -0.38 22.02 -10.72
CA PHE A 213 -1.59 21.56 -11.39
C PHE A 213 -2.00 22.47 -12.54
N ASP A 214 -2.09 23.79 -12.30
CA ASP A 214 -2.51 24.76 -13.32
C ASP A 214 -1.55 24.75 -14.52
N ARG A 215 -0.25 24.59 -14.28
CA ARG A 215 0.75 24.43 -15.35
C ARG A 215 0.53 23.14 -16.16
N SER A 216 0.27 22.03 -15.49
CA SER A 216 -0.04 20.76 -16.16
C SER A 216 -1.35 20.86 -16.96
N TRP A 217 -2.36 21.56 -16.42
CA TRP A 217 -3.62 21.84 -17.09
C TRP A 217 -3.44 22.65 -18.38
N THR A 218 -2.61 23.70 -18.35
CA THR A 218 -2.30 24.46 -19.57
C THR A 218 -1.49 23.63 -20.56
N ASN A 219 -0.54 22.81 -20.08
CA ASN A 219 0.36 22.03 -20.93
C ASN A 219 -0.33 20.89 -21.68
N VAL A 220 -1.40 20.29 -21.13
CA VAL A 220 -2.18 19.27 -21.85
C VAL A 220 -3.04 19.86 -22.98
N GLY A 221 -3.27 21.17 -22.96
CA GLY A 221 -4.02 21.92 -23.98
C GLY A 221 -5.54 21.83 -23.83
N GLU A 222 -6.24 22.70 -24.58
CA GLU A 222 -7.70 22.82 -24.52
C GLU A 222 -8.42 21.54 -24.98
N ALA A 223 -7.88 20.82 -25.96
CA ALA A 223 -8.50 19.60 -26.46
C ALA A 223 -8.59 18.52 -25.38
N ALA A 224 -7.54 18.35 -24.55
CA ALA A 224 -7.54 17.40 -23.46
C ALA A 224 -8.42 17.85 -22.28
N THR A 225 -8.52 19.15 -22.04
CA THR A 225 -9.26 19.70 -20.90
C THR A 225 -10.74 19.96 -21.17
N ALA A 226 -11.13 20.17 -22.43
CA ALA A 226 -12.51 20.41 -22.84
C ALA A 226 -13.45 19.28 -22.40
N ARG A 227 -12.96 18.03 -22.40
CA ARG A 227 -13.76 16.89 -21.93
C ARG A 227 -14.25 17.09 -20.50
N PHE A 228 -13.46 17.68 -19.61
CA PHE A 228 -13.83 17.91 -18.21
C PHE A 228 -14.95 18.94 -18.01
N ARG A 229 -15.30 19.74 -19.03
CA ARG A 229 -16.43 20.69 -18.97
C ARG A 229 -17.80 20.02 -19.21
N GLN A 230 -17.81 18.81 -19.74
CA GLN A 230 -19.05 18.08 -19.98
C GLN A 230 -19.68 17.65 -18.64
N ARG A 231 -21.00 17.39 -18.61
CA ARG A 231 -21.69 16.85 -17.41
C ARG A 231 -21.45 15.36 -17.25
N CYS A 232 -21.21 14.90 -16.04
CA CYS A 232 -21.19 13.49 -15.72
C CYS A 232 -22.63 12.97 -15.62
N SER A 233 -22.91 11.82 -16.23
CA SER A 233 -24.19 11.15 -15.99
C SER A 233 -24.28 10.76 -14.52
N LYS A 234 -25.47 10.94 -13.94
CA LYS A 234 -25.76 10.45 -12.59
C LYS A 234 -25.72 8.93 -12.53
#